data_AF-A0A8I0KJB1-F1
#
_entry.id   AF-A0A8I0KJB1-F1
#
_cell.length_a   1.000
_cell.length_b   1.000
_cell.length_c   1.000
_cell.angle_alpha   90.00
_cell.angle_beta   90.00
_cell.angle_gamma   90.00
#
_symmetry.space_group_name_H-M   'P 1'
#
loop_
_entity.id
_entity.type
_entity.pdbx_description
1 polymer ?
#
loop_
_entity_poly.entity_id
_entity_poly.type
_entity_poly.pdbx_seq_one_letter_code
_entity_poly.pdbx_strand_id
1 'polypeptide(L)'
;MTELKIYCITNIQSEKLEKLGVNLVGVGENSFNSKYMKCEGGDNINSKEKNYSELTFHYWFWKNKIKEFSDDDWIGFCQKRRFWLNSRNENLNNELENIILKDFPSEWKNYNAVICEPIKLGTKLMKLFKRGWRNLLSNPKILLNLKNSSIKLHFDMHHGYGVLDKAINVLREEDREEFRNYVSNRSIYNPHIMFVSKKKIMEKYFNDVFPWLLECEKIFGFDDLKGYDQTRLYAYLSERYLSFWFKKYSKYIEWPWVFKDIN
;
A
#
# COMPACT_ATOMS: atom_id res chain seq x y z
N MET A 1 25.63 -11.48 -5.49
CA MET A 1 24.80 -12.24 -4.55
C MET A 1 23.49 -11.49 -4.44
N THR A 2 22.35 -12.14 -4.64
CA THR A 2 21.04 -11.48 -4.58
C THR A 2 20.79 -10.96 -3.16
N GLU A 3 20.73 -9.64 -2.98
CA GLU A 3 20.47 -9.04 -1.67
C GLU A 3 18.97 -8.75 -1.50
N LEU A 4 18.43 -8.93 -0.29
CA LEU A 4 17.08 -8.52 0.09
C LEU A 4 17.19 -7.33 1.04
N LYS A 5 16.66 -6.17 0.65
CA LYS A 5 16.55 -4.99 1.54
C LYS A 5 15.11 -4.67 1.82
N ILE A 6 14.72 -4.78 3.09
CA ILE A 6 13.42 -4.33 3.58
C ILE A 6 13.57 -3.00 4.30
N TYR A 7 12.74 -2.04 3.90
CA TYR A 7 12.61 -0.73 4.52
C TYR A 7 11.30 -0.63 5.30
N CYS A 8 11.40 -0.38 6.61
CA CYS A 8 10.27 -0.19 7.50
C CYS A 8 10.00 1.30 7.68
N ILE A 9 8.87 1.75 7.12
CA ILE A 9 8.51 3.15 7.03
C ILE A 9 7.64 3.53 8.23
N THR A 10 8.01 4.62 8.89
CA THR A 10 7.31 5.13 10.07
C THR A 10 7.31 6.65 10.11
N ASN A 11 6.24 7.21 10.64
CA ASN A 11 6.17 8.63 10.99
C ASN A 11 6.41 8.87 12.50
N ILE A 12 6.85 7.85 13.25
CA ILE A 12 7.19 7.96 14.69
C ILE A 12 8.49 7.19 14.99
N GLN A 13 9.31 7.73 15.87
CA GLN A 13 10.44 6.99 16.46
C GLN A 13 9.92 5.96 17.48
N SER A 14 10.51 4.76 17.52
CA SER A 14 10.09 3.69 18.44
C SER A 14 11.23 2.74 18.76
N GLU A 15 11.55 2.58 20.04
CA GLU A 15 12.56 1.62 20.51
C GLU A 15 12.21 0.17 20.12
N LYS A 16 10.91 -0.17 20.05
CA LYS A 16 10.45 -1.49 19.62
C LYS A 16 10.85 -1.74 18.16
N LEU A 17 10.73 -0.74 17.30
CA LEU A 17 11.16 -0.83 15.90
C LEU A 17 12.68 -0.94 15.76
N GLU A 18 13.42 -0.18 16.58
CA GLU A 18 14.89 -0.17 16.56
C GLU A 18 15.52 -1.53 16.91
N LYS A 19 14.79 -2.40 17.61
CA LYS A 19 15.23 -3.76 17.95
C LYS A 19 15.05 -4.77 16.82
N LEU A 20 14.24 -4.47 15.81
CA LEU A 20 13.85 -5.43 14.77
C LEU A 20 14.99 -5.78 13.78
N GLY A 21 16.02 -4.95 13.69
CA GLY A 21 17.13 -5.15 12.75
C GLY A 21 16.75 -4.93 11.29
N VAL A 22 15.73 -4.11 11.02
CA VAL A 22 15.31 -3.71 9.67
C VAL A 22 15.80 -2.31 9.33
N ASN A 23 15.85 -1.95 8.04
CA ASN A 23 16.22 -0.60 7.65
C ASN A 23 15.07 0.35 7.99
N LEU A 24 15.25 1.19 9.01
CA LEU A 24 14.21 2.11 9.46
C LEU A 24 14.23 3.39 8.63
N VAL A 25 13.03 3.88 8.29
CA VAL A 25 12.84 5.09 7.51
C VAL A 25 11.84 6.01 8.21
N GLY A 26 12.27 7.24 8.48
CA GLY A 26 11.44 8.31 8.99
C GLY A 26 10.81 9.13 7.86
N VAL A 27 9.48 9.31 7.92
CA VAL A 27 8.72 10.19 7.01
C VAL A 27 7.92 11.24 7.80
N GLY A 28 7.59 12.35 7.14
CA GLY A 28 6.82 13.45 7.71
C GLY A 28 7.70 14.44 8.47
N GLU A 29 7.09 15.18 9.39
CA GLU A 29 7.70 16.33 10.08
C GLU A 29 8.35 15.97 11.42
N ASN A 30 8.16 14.73 11.90
CA ASN A 30 8.70 14.32 13.18
C ASN A 30 10.22 14.13 13.13
N SER A 31 10.89 14.45 14.25
CA SER A 31 12.33 14.25 14.39
C SER A 31 12.66 12.78 14.63
N PHE A 32 13.69 12.27 13.96
CA PHE A 32 14.23 10.93 14.15
C PHE A 32 15.72 10.98 14.49
N ASN A 33 16.15 10.02 15.33
CA ASN A 33 17.57 9.78 15.59
C ASN A 33 18.30 9.17 14.38
N SER A 34 19.62 8.97 14.51
CA SER A 34 20.50 8.50 13.43
C SER A 34 20.25 7.07 12.95
N LYS A 35 19.44 6.27 13.66
CA LYS A 35 19.06 4.90 13.22
C LYS A 35 18.05 4.91 12.08
N TYR A 36 17.41 6.05 11.82
CA TYR A 36 16.42 6.20 10.77
C TYR A 36 17.03 6.91 9.57
N MET A 37 16.86 6.31 8.39
CA MET A 37 17.03 7.03 7.15
C MET A 37 15.96 8.14 7.08
N LYS A 38 16.41 9.35 6.76
CA LYS A 38 15.51 10.48 6.51
C LYS A 38 15.26 10.60 5.02
N CYS A 39 14.06 11.06 4.68
CA CYS A 39 13.64 11.33 3.31
C CYS A 39 13.74 12.83 2.98
N GLU A 40 14.66 13.53 3.66
CA GLU A 40 14.89 14.97 3.51
C GLU A 40 15.92 15.22 2.39
N GLY A 41 15.61 16.13 1.46
CA GLY A 41 16.46 16.45 0.31
C GLY A 41 16.14 15.63 -0.95
N GLY A 42 16.78 16.00 -2.07
CA GLY A 42 16.46 15.45 -3.39
C GLY A 42 15.03 15.77 -3.85
N ASP A 43 14.55 15.06 -4.89
CA ASP A 43 13.16 15.16 -5.34
C ASP A 43 12.27 14.35 -4.38
N ASN A 44 11.37 15.04 -3.68
CA ASN A 44 10.63 14.47 -2.57
C ASN A 44 9.24 15.10 -2.41
N ILE A 45 8.36 14.38 -1.73
CA ILE A 45 7.01 14.82 -1.36
C ILE A 45 6.82 14.75 0.17
N ASN A 46 7.87 15.01 0.95
CA ASN A 46 7.83 14.80 2.42
C ASN A 46 6.77 15.65 3.13
N SER A 47 6.54 16.87 2.65
CA SER A 47 5.46 17.75 3.13
C SER A 47 4.05 17.18 2.90
N LYS A 48 3.90 16.18 2.01
CA LYS A 48 2.63 15.51 1.70
C LYS A 48 2.40 14.23 2.52
N GLU A 49 3.24 13.91 3.51
CA GLU A 49 3.16 12.65 4.29
C GLU A 49 1.79 12.43 4.90
N LYS A 50 1.15 13.49 5.40
CA LYS A 50 -0.19 13.40 5.98
C LYS A 50 -1.20 12.74 5.02
N ASN A 51 -1.03 12.94 3.71
CA ASN A 51 -1.94 12.45 2.68
C ASN A 51 -1.43 11.24 1.90
N TYR A 52 -0.12 11.12 1.73
CA TYR A 52 0.55 10.04 1.00
C TYR A 52 1.01 8.89 1.91
N SER A 53 1.13 9.13 3.21
CA SER A 53 1.67 8.19 4.20
C SER A 53 2.98 7.58 3.72
N GLU A 54 3.09 6.25 3.68
CA GLU A 54 4.31 5.54 3.31
C GLU A 54 4.74 5.75 1.85
N LEU A 55 3.83 6.17 0.96
CA LEU A 55 4.16 6.53 -0.42
C LEU A 55 5.17 7.68 -0.51
N THR A 56 5.27 8.49 0.54
CA THR A 56 6.28 9.55 0.66
C THR A 56 7.69 8.99 0.49
N PHE A 57 7.99 7.89 1.19
CA PHE A 57 9.27 7.23 1.02
C PHE A 57 9.34 6.49 -0.31
N HIS A 58 8.25 5.86 -0.78
CA HIS A 58 8.28 5.20 -2.08
C HIS A 58 8.66 6.17 -3.21
N TYR A 59 8.13 7.40 -3.18
CA TYR A 59 8.47 8.44 -4.14
C TYR A 59 9.94 8.87 -3.99
N TRP A 60 10.38 9.15 -2.76
CA TRP A 60 11.77 9.52 -2.51
C TRP A 60 12.74 8.42 -2.95
N PHE A 61 12.43 7.16 -2.64
CA PHE A 61 13.22 6.00 -3.04
C PHE A 61 13.33 5.90 -4.55
N TRP A 62 12.20 6.06 -5.26
CA TRP A 62 12.16 6.06 -6.73
C TRP A 62 13.05 7.15 -7.32
N LYS A 63 12.98 8.38 -6.80
CA LYS A 63 13.70 9.51 -7.38
C LYS A 63 15.18 9.54 -7.05
N ASN A 64 15.55 9.07 -5.85
CA ASN A 64 16.87 9.33 -5.30
C ASN A 64 17.70 8.06 -5.11
N LYS A 65 17.08 6.94 -4.70
CA LYS A 65 17.83 5.79 -4.20
C LYS A 65 17.83 4.56 -5.12
N ILE A 66 16.79 4.38 -5.94
CA ILE A 66 16.60 3.15 -6.72
C ILE A 66 17.76 2.83 -7.67
N LYS A 67 18.50 3.85 -8.11
CA LYS A 67 19.66 3.72 -9.01
C LYS A 67 20.86 3.03 -8.36
N GLU A 68 20.94 3.04 -7.02
CA GLU A 68 22.01 2.39 -6.26
C GLU A 68 21.89 0.85 -6.27
N PHE A 69 20.76 0.31 -6.70
CA PHE A 69 20.47 -1.11 -6.70
C PHE A 69 20.73 -1.74 -8.08
N SER A 70 21.14 -3.00 -8.06
CA SER A 70 21.23 -3.84 -9.24
C SER A 70 19.84 -4.36 -9.65
N ASP A 71 19.71 -4.82 -10.89
CA ASP A 71 18.46 -5.42 -11.38
C ASP A 71 18.10 -6.72 -10.66
N ASP A 72 19.09 -7.38 -10.06
CA ASP A 72 18.94 -8.64 -9.34
C ASP A 72 18.62 -8.44 -7.85
N ASP A 73 18.69 -7.22 -7.32
CA ASP A 73 18.35 -6.98 -5.92
C ASP A 73 16.84 -7.04 -5.68
N TRP A 74 16.46 -7.53 -4.50
CA TRP A 74 15.10 -7.45 -4.00
C TRP A 74 14.96 -6.31 -3.03
N ILE A 75 13.99 -5.45 -3.29
CA ILE A 75 13.71 -4.27 -2.48
C ILE A 75 12.28 -4.39 -2.01
N GLY A 76 12.06 -4.20 -0.72
CA GLY A 76 10.74 -4.28 -0.13
C GLY A 76 10.43 -3.18 0.86
N PHE A 77 9.14 -2.93 1.01
CA PHE A 77 8.61 -1.96 1.94
C PHE A 77 7.67 -2.64 2.94
N CYS A 78 7.80 -2.25 4.20
CA CYS A 78 6.87 -2.57 5.26
C CYS A 78 6.55 -1.32 6.08
N GLN A 79 5.57 -1.42 6.96
CA GLN A 79 5.07 -0.27 7.72
C GLN A 79 5.33 -0.48 9.21
N LYS A 80 5.31 0.61 9.98
CA LYS A 80 5.55 0.59 11.42
C LYS A 80 4.75 -0.42 12.25
N ARG A 81 3.60 -0.92 11.76
CA ARG A 81 2.77 -1.93 12.45
C ARG A 81 2.49 -3.17 11.62
N ARG A 82 3.07 -3.28 10.42
CA ARG A 82 2.76 -4.36 9.47
C ARG A 82 4.04 -4.88 8.87
N PHE A 83 4.30 -6.16 9.08
CA PHE A 83 5.58 -6.78 8.77
C PHE A 83 5.37 -8.03 7.95
N TRP A 84 6.29 -8.29 7.01
CA TRP A 84 6.38 -9.55 6.30
C TRP A 84 6.83 -10.65 7.26
N LEU A 85 6.23 -11.84 7.18
CA LEU A 85 6.68 -12.99 7.96
C LEU A 85 7.81 -13.74 7.24
N ASN A 86 8.70 -14.40 7.99
CA ASN A 86 9.78 -15.22 7.45
C ASN A 86 9.27 -16.42 6.66
N SER A 87 8.16 -17.02 7.12
CA SER A 87 7.51 -18.16 6.49
C SER A 87 5.99 -18.10 6.63
N ARG A 88 5.30 -19.03 5.97
CA ARG A 88 3.83 -19.18 6.08
C ARG A 88 3.36 -19.80 7.39
N ASN A 89 4.26 -20.47 8.11
CA ASN A 89 3.93 -21.25 9.30
C ASN A 89 4.51 -20.63 10.59
N GLU A 90 4.76 -19.32 10.59
CA GLU A 90 5.27 -18.63 11.78
C GLU A 90 4.28 -18.71 12.95
N ASN A 91 4.80 -18.96 14.15
CA ASN A 91 4.02 -18.87 15.37
C ASN A 91 3.92 -17.41 15.81
N LEU A 92 2.75 -16.80 15.65
CA LEU A 92 2.50 -15.39 15.96
C LEU A 92 2.64 -15.02 17.46
N ASN A 93 2.79 -16.02 18.33
CA ASN A 93 3.09 -15.80 19.76
C ASN A 93 4.58 -15.53 20.02
N ASN A 94 5.46 -15.83 19.07
CA ASN A 94 6.89 -15.55 19.20
C ASN A 94 7.18 -14.04 19.14
N GLU A 95 8.36 -13.66 19.64
CA GLU A 95 8.86 -12.29 19.53
C GLU A 95 8.94 -11.83 18.06
N LEU A 96 8.52 -10.59 17.81
CA LEU A 96 8.35 -10.07 16.44
C LEU A 96 9.66 -10.16 15.64
N GLU A 97 10.79 -9.85 16.25
CA GLU A 97 12.11 -9.90 15.63
C GLU A 97 12.50 -11.29 15.09
N ASN A 98 11.90 -12.36 15.61
CA ASN A 98 12.20 -13.74 15.21
C ASN A 98 11.30 -14.23 14.06
N ILE A 99 10.13 -13.62 13.88
CA ILE A 99 9.15 -14.06 12.89
C ILE A 99 9.09 -13.18 11.64
N ILE A 100 9.71 -11.99 11.67
CA ILE A 100 9.70 -11.08 10.52
C ILE A 100 10.76 -11.43 9.49
N LEU A 101 10.42 -11.18 8.22
CA LEU A 101 11.26 -11.41 7.06
C LEU A 101 12.63 -10.74 7.18
N LYS A 102 13.68 -11.55 7.27
CA LYS A 102 15.09 -11.11 7.26
C LYS A 102 15.87 -11.71 6.09
N ASP A 103 15.55 -12.95 5.72
CA ASP A 103 16.25 -13.69 4.68
C ASP A 103 15.36 -13.89 3.44
N PHE A 104 16.00 -14.15 2.29
CA PHE A 104 15.32 -14.41 1.03
C PHE A 104 14.62 -15.80 1.03
N PRO A 105 13.27 -15.87 0.96
CA PRO A 105 12.57 -17.14 0.94
C PRO A 105 12.78 -17.90 -0.37
N SER A 106 13.00 -19.21 -0.29
CA SER A 106 13.31 -20.04 -1.46
C SER A 106 12.19 -20.08 -2.50
N GLU A 107 10.95 -19.92 -2.04
CA GLU A 107 9.73 -19.91 -2.84
C GLU A 107 9.67 -18.72 -3.79
N TRP A 108 10.44 -17.66 -3.52
CA TRP A 108 10.47 -16.45 -4.33
C TRP A 108 11.35 -16.59 -5.58
N LYS A 109 12.14 -17.67 -5.69
CA LYS A 109 13.12 -17.89 -6.79
C LYS A 109 12.54 -17.71 -8.18
N ASN A 110 11.28 -18.10 -8.38
CA ASN A 110 10.62 -18.06 -9.69
C ASN A 110 9.75 -16.82 -9.90
N TYR A 111 9.77 -15.86 -8.99
CA TYR A 111 8.93 -14.66 -9.01
C TYR A 111 9.80 -13.41 -9.14
N ASN A 112 9.17 -12.28 -9.50
CA ASN A 112 9.84 -10.97 -9.56
C ASN A 112 9.13 -9.91 -8.70
N ALA A 113 8.04 -10.28 -8.04
CA ALA A 113 7.34 -9.48 -7.07
C ALA A 113 6.66 -10.33 -5.99
N VAL A 114 6.43 -9.70 -4.85
CA VAL A 114 5.76 -10.23 -3.67
C VAL A 114 4.77 -9.18 -3.20
N ILE A 115 3.53 -9.58 -3.00
CA ILE A 115 2.47 -8.73 -2.48
C ILE A 115 1.82 -9.39 -1.27
N CYS A 116 1.15 -8.61 -0.42
CA CYS A 116 0.55 -9.13 0.80
C CYS A 116 -0.47 -10.22 0.50
N GLU A 117 -0.55 -11.26 1.32
CA GLU A 117 -1.72 -12.13 1.32
C GLU A 117 -3.01 -11.30 1.42
N PRO A 118 -4.01 -11.62 0.59
CA PRO A 118 -5.12 -10.72 0.37
C PRO A 118 -6.12 -10.77 1.50
N ILE A 119 -6.87 -9.68 1.65
CA ILE A 119 -7.98 -9.58 2.59
C ILE A 119 -9.31 -9.67 1.86
N LYS A 120 -10.28 -10.33 2.49
CA LYS A 120 -11.66 -10.39 2.02
C LYS A 120 -12.47 -9.23 2.58
N LEU A 121 -13.16 -8.52 1.70
CA LEU A 121 -13.99 -7.37 2.03
C LEU A 121 -15.42 -7.77 2.36
N GLY A 122 -15.96 -7.13 3.38
CA GLY A 122 -17.36 -7.18 3.75
C GLY A 122 -17.79 -5.86 4.37
N THR A 123 -19.09 -5.65 4.49
CA THR A 123 -19.64 -4.45 5.14
C THR A 123 -20.72 -4.79 6.14
N LYS A 124 -20.86 -3.93 7.14
CA LYS A 124 -21.96 -3.99 8.11
C LYS A 124 -23.15 -3.21 7.56
N LEU A 125 -24.36 -3.76 7.71
CA LEU A 125 -25.60 -3.12 7.25
C LEU A 125 -25.73 -1.67 7.73
N MET A 126 -25.43 -1.41 9.02
CA MET A 126 -25.50 -0.07 9.59
C MET A 126 -24.52 0.91 8.91
N LYS A 127 -23.35 0.44 8.47
CA LYS A 127 -22.39 1.28 7.74
C LYS A 127 -22.88 1.58 6.33
N LEU A 128 -23.50 0.61 5.67
CA LEU A 128 -24.13 0.82 4.36
C LEU A 128 -25.21 1.92 4.44
N PHE A 129 -26.10 1.88 5.43
CA PHE A 129 -27.11 2.94 5.60
C PHE A 129 -26.50 4.31 5.94
N LYS A 130 -25.49 4.37 6.82
CA LYS A 130 -24.88 5.64 7.22
C LYS A 130 -24.01 6.26 6.13
N ARG A 131 -23.31 5.44 5.35
CA ARG A 131 -22.19 5.89 4.49
C ARG A 131 -22.30 5.44 3.03
N GLY A 132 -23.00 4.35 2.75
CA GLY A 132 -23.22 3.82 1.41
C GLY A 132 -24.66 3.95 0.93
N TRP A 133 -25.47 4.85 1.51
CA TRP A 133 -26.88 5.02 1.15
C TRP A 133 -27.06 5.36 -0.33
N ARG A 134 -26.13 6.13 -0.92
CA ARG A 134 -26.11 6.42 -2.35
C ARG A 134 -25.90 5.16 -3.18
N ASN A 135 -24.99 4.27 -2.76
CA ASN A 135 -24.81 2.96 -3.40
C ASN A 135 -26.07 2.12 -3.28
N LEU A 136 -26.72 2.12 -2.11
CA LEU A 136 -27.94 1.36 -1.87
C LEU A 136 -29.10 1.84 -2.76
N LEU A 137 -29.26 3.15 -2.92
CA LEU A 137 -30.25 3.72 -3.85
C LEU A 137 -29.96 3.31 -5.29
N SER A 138 -28.69 3.34 -5.72
CA SER A 138 -28.31 2.96 -7.08
C SER A 138 -28.47 1.45 -7.36
N ASN A 139 -28.27 0.61 -6.34
CA ASN A 139 -28.37 -0.84 -6.47
C ASN A 139 -28.82 -1.49 -5.15
N PRO A 140 -30.14 -1.65 -4.95
CA PRO A 140 -30.68 -2.27 -3.74
C PRO A 140 -30.22 -3.73 -3.51
N LYS A 141 -29.78 -4.44 -4.57
CA LYS A 141 -29.31 -5.83 -4.48
C LYS A 141 -28.05 -5.98 -3.62
N ILE A 142 -27.35 -4.89 -3.28
CA ILE A 142 -26.21 -4.90 -2.34
C ILE A 142 -26.60 -5.56 -1.00
N LEU A 143 -27.85 -5.41 -0.56
CA LEU A 143 -28.35 -6.01 0.69
C LEU A 143 -28.30 -7.54 0.67
N LEU A 144 -28.33 -8.16 -0.50
CA LEU A 144 -28.28 -9.62 -0.65
C LEU A 144 -26.87 -10.19 -0.40
N ASN A 145 -25.81 -9.37 -0.46
CA ASN A 145 -24.43 -9.87 -0.41
C ASN A 145 -23.46 -8.94 0.35
N LEU A 146 -23.82 -8.54 1.57
CA LEU A 146 -22.99 -7.66 2.41
C LEU A 146 -21.61 -8.27 2.76
N LYS A 147 -21.51 -9.61 2.82
CA LYS A 147 -20.28 -10.34 3.15
C LYS A 147 -19.25 -10.37 2.02
N ASN A 148 -19.62 -9.98 0.80
CA ASN A 148 -18.72 -9.91 -0.36
C ASN A 148 -18.89 -8.55 -1.07
N SER A 149 -18.70 -7.47 -0.31
CA SER A 149 -18.74 -6.13 -0.88
C SER A 149 -17.61 -5.96 -1.90
N SER A 150 -17.91 -5.35 -3.05
CA SER A 150 -16.86 -5.03 -4.02
C SER A 150 -15.86 -4.05 -3.43
N ILE A 151 -14.62 -4.06 -3.95
CA ILE A 151 -13.59 -3.08 -3.58
C ILE A 151 -14.11 -1.66 -3.73
N LYS A 152 -14.83 -1.39 -4.83
CA LYS A 152 -15.48 -0.10 -5.09
C LYS A 152 -16.49 0.28 -4.00
N LEU A 153 -17.43 -0.61 -3.68
CA LEU A 153 -18.43 -0.34 -2.64
C LEU A 153 -17.76 -0.08 -1.29
N HIS A 154 -16.78 -0.92 -0.92
CA HIS A 154 -15.99 -0.73 0.29
C HIS A 154 -15.29 0.63 0.32
N PHE A 155 -14.68 1.03 -0.81
CA PHE A 155 -14.03 2.34 -0.94
C PHE A 155 -15.04 3.48 -0.75
N ASP A 156 -16.18 3.43 -1.45
CA ASP A 156 -17.22 4.47 -1.35
C ASP A 156 -17.69 4.66 0.10
N MET A 157 -17.88 3.58 0.86
CA MET A 157 -18.33 3.63 2.26
C MET A 157 -17.27 4.11 3.25
N HIS A 158 -15.98 4.06 2.88
CA HIS A 158 -14.87 4.39 3.78
C HIS A 158 -14.22 5.72 3.44
N HIS A 159 -14.14 6.08 2.16
CA HIS A 159 -13.35 7.20 1.66
C HIS A 159 -14.18 8.18 0.81
N GLY A 160 -15.48 7.92 0.64
CA GLY A 160 -16.41 8.82 -0.02
C GLY A 160 -16.92 8.27 -1.36
N TYR A 161 -18.22 8.47 -1.58
CA TYR A 161 -18.93 7.98 -2.77
C TYR A 161 -18.39 8.60 -4.06
N GLY A 162 -17.98 7.75 -5.01
CA GLY A 162 -17.55 8.16 -6.35
C GLY A 162 -16.13 8.75 -6.42
N VAL A 163 -15.41 8.79 -5.29
CA VAL A 163 -14.02 9.27 -5.26
C VAL A 163 -13.12 8.35 -6.09
N LEU A 164 -13.27 7.03 -5.93
CA LEU A 164 -12.50 6.06 -6.71
C LEU A 164 -12.82 6.15 -8.21
N ASP A 165 -14.08 6.38 -8.59
CA ASP A 165 -14.45 6.54 -10.01
C ASP A 165 -13.78 7.76 -10.63
N LYS A 166 -13.75 8.89 -9.92
CA LYS A 166 -13.05 10.10 -10.36
C LYS A 166 -11.56 9.87 -10.52
N ALA A 167 -10.94 9.16 -9.58
CA ALA A 167 -9.53 8.80 -9.66
C ALA A 167 -9.25 7.89 -10.87
N ILE A 168 -10.10 6.88 -11.11
CA ILE A 168 -9.98 5.98 -12.27
C ILE A 168 -10.08 6.76 -13.58
N ASN A 169 -10.94 7.78 -13.68
CA ASN A 169 -11.10 8.54 -14.92
C ASN A 169 -9.82 9.25 -15.40
N VAL A 170 -8.87 9.53 -14.50
CA VAL A 170 -7.55 10.11 -14.85
C VAL A 170 -6.42 9.08 -14.86
N LEU A 171 -6.74 7.80 -14.71
CA LEU A 171 -5.78 6.72 -14.98
C LEU A 171 -5.55 6.61 -16.50
N ARG A 172 -4.37 6.15 -16.91
CA ARG A 172 -4.05 5.89 -18.31
C ARG A 172 -5.05 4.93 -18.96
N GLU A 173 -5.35 5.15 -20.24
CA GLU A 173 -6.35 4.37 -21.00
C GLU A 173 -6.12 2.86 -20.91
N GLU A 174 -4.86 2.43 -21.00
CA GLU A 174 -4.44 1.02 -20.99
C GLU A 174 -4.89 0.23 -19.76
N ASP A 175 -5.08 0.90 -18.62
CA ASP A 175 -5.46 0.28 -17.36
C ASP A 175 -6.84 0.69 -16.86
N ARG A 176 -7.39 1.79 -17.38
CA ARG A 176 -8.57 2.45 -16.82
C ARG A 176 -9.75 1.50 -16.65
N GLU A 177 -10.20 0.89 -17.74
CA GLU A 177 -11.42 0.09 -17.72
C GLU A 177 -11.19 -1.30 -17.11
N GLU A 178 -10.00 -1.86 -17.26
CA GLU A 178 -9.63 -3.09 -16.55
C GLU A 178 -9.59 -2.88 -15.03
N PHE A 179 -9.01 -1.77 -14.56
CA PHE A 179 -8.99 -1.45 -13.15
C PHE A 179 -10.40 -1.13 -12.63
N ARG A 180 -11.23 -0.40 -13.41
CA ARG A 180 -12.65 -0.16 -13.09
C ARG A 180 -13.41 -1.47 -12.91
N ASN A 181 -13.23 -2.41 -13.84
CA ASN A 181 -13.84 -3.73 -13.80
C ASN A 181 -13.34 -4.53 -12.58
N TYR A 182 -12.03 -4.50 -12.33
CA TYR A 182 -11.40 -5.16 -11.18
C TYR A 182 -12.02 -4.69 -9.86
N VAL A 183 -12.09 -3.37 -9.60
CA VAL A 183 -12.63 -2.87 -8.33
C VAL A 183 -14.13 -3.06 -8.18
N SER A 184 -14.86 -3.14 -9.30
CA SER A 184 -16.31 -3.33 -9.31
C SER A 184 -16.72 -4.78 -9.04
N ASN A 185 -15.92 -5.74 -9.49
CA ASN A 185 -16.29 -7.16 -9.47
C ASN A 185 -15.49 -8.03 -8.50
N ARG A 186 -14.40 -7.52 -7.91
CA ARG A 186 -13.64 -8.24 -6.88
C ARG A 186 -14.02 -7.78 -5.49
N SER A 187 -14.02 -8.72 -4.54
CA SER A 187 -14.21 -8.50 -3.10
C SER A 187 -12.96 -8.83 -2.29
N ILE A 188 -11.84 -9.09 -2.95
CA ILE A 188 -10.58 -9.52 -2.35
C ILE A 188 -9.45 -8.72 -3.00
N TYR A 189 -8.54 -8.17 -2.19
CA TYR A 189 -7.37 -7.42 -2.67
C TYR A 189 -6.19 -7.51 -1.70
N ASN A 190 -5.00 -7.19 -2.17
CA ASN A 190 -3.75 -7.22 -1.40
C ASN A 190 -3.52 -5.84 -0.75
N PRO A 191 -3.58 -5.71 0.59
CA PRO A 191 -3.64 -4.41 1.25
C PRO A 191 -2.25 -3.80 1.58
N HIS A 192 -2.26 -2.63 2.23
CA HIS A 192 -1.16 -2.00 2.97
C HIS A 192 -0.06 -1.31 2.17
N ILE A 193 -0.21 -1.18 0.85
CA ILE A 193 0.84 -0.61 -0.02
C ILE A 193 2.21 -1.25 0.24
N MET A 194 2.20 -2.50 0.69
CA MET A 194 3.40 -3.26 1.00
C MET A 194 3.66 -4.20 -0.17
N PHE A 195 4.90 -4.17 -0.65
CA PHE A 195 5.38 -5.11 -1.65
C PHE A 195 6.89 -5.30 -1.53
N VAL A 196 7.38 -6.40 -2.09
CA VAL A 196 8.80 -6.63 -2.36
C VAL A 196 8.93 -6.93 -3.85
N SER A 197 9.92 -6.38 -4.54
CA SER A 197 10.10 -6.67 -5.97
C SER A 197 11.53 -6.45 -6.43
N LYS A 198 11.82 -6.96 -7.62
CA LYS A 198 13.01 -6.58 -8.37
C LYS A 198 12.95 -5.11 -8.78
N LYS A 199 14.12 -4.47 -8.88
CA LYS A 199 14.26 -3.06 -9.27
C LYS A 199 13.41 -2.68 -10.50
N LYS A 200 13.53 -3.43 -11.61
CA LYS A 200 12.78 -3.14 -12.85
C LYS A 200 11.27 -3.12 -12.66
N ILE A 201 10.73 -4.03 -11.85
CA ILE A 201 9.29 -4.09 -11.57
C ILE A 201 8.88 -2.90 -10.70
N MET A 202 9.68 -2.59 -9.68
CA MET A 202 9.46 -1.44 -8.81
C MET A 202 9.47 -0.11 -9.58
N GLU A 203 10.46 0.09 -10.46
CA GLU A 203 10.53 1.28 -11.32
C GLU A 203 9.32 1.40 -12.23
N LYS A 204 8.88 0.29 -12.85
CA LYS A 204 7.68 0.30 -13.69
C LYS A 204 6.43 0.67 -12.89
N TYR A 205 6.26 0.09 -11.69
CA TYR A 205 5.15 0.43 -10.81
C TYR A 205 5.14 1.91 -10.45
N PHE A 206 6.31 2.46 -10.07
CA PHE A 206 6.43 3.87 -9.71
C PHE A 206 6.17 4.82 -10.88
N ASN A 207 6.63 4.48 -12.08
CA ASN A 207 6.32 5.22 -13.30
C ASN A 207 4.83 5.21 -13.65
N ASP A 208 4.05 4.24 -13.16
CA ASP A 208 2.62 4.16 -13.43
C ASP A 208 1.78 4.80 -12.32
N VAL A 209 2.10 4.51 -11.05
CA VAL A 209 1.29 4.96 -9.91
C VAL A 209 1.47 6.45 -9.61
N PHE A 210 2.69 6.99 -9.66
CA PHE A 210 2.91 8.37 -9.24
C PHE A 210 2.35 9.41 -10.22
N PRO A 211 2.53 9.27 -11.55
CA PRO A 211 1.86 10.17 -12.49
C PRO A 211 0.33 10.14 -12.32
N TRP A 212 -0.26 8.97 -12.11
CA TRP A 212 -1.69 8.86 -11.85
C TRP A 212 -2.11 9.56 -10.54
N LEU A 213 -1.36 9.41 -9.46
CA LEU A 213 -1.64 10.10 -8.20
C LEU A 213 -1.50 11.62 -8.35
N LEU A 214 -0.52 12.11 -9.13
CA LEU A 214 -0.38 13.54 -9.44
C LEU A 214 -1.56 14.09 -10.25
N GLU A 215 -2.13 13.31 -11.18
CA GLU A 215 -3.40 13.69 -11.83
C GLU A 215 -4.58 13.69 -10.85
N CYS A 216 -4.61 12.74 -9.90
CA CYS A 216 -5.60 12.74 -8.83
C CYS A 216 -5.48 14.00 -7.95
N GLU A 217 -4.27 14.51 -7.70
CA GLU A 217 -4.07 15.75 -6.94
C GLU A 217 -4.79 16.93 -7.57
N LYS A 218 -4.82 17.02 -8.90
CA LYS A 218 -5.52 18.10 -9.62
C LYS A 218 -7.05 18.05 -9.42
N ILE A 219 -7.59 16.89 -9.04
CA ILE A 219 -9.02 16.71 -8.78
C ILE A 219 -9.34 16.95 -7.30
N PHE A 220 -8.53 16.39 -6.40
CA PHE A 220 -8.89 16.30 -4.98
C PHE A 220 -8.16 17.32 -4.10
N GLY A 221 -7.03 17.87 -4.55
CA GLY A 221 -6.21 18.79 -3.77
C GLY A 221 -5.78 18.22 -2.41
N PHE A 222 -5.53 19.12 -1.45
CA PHE A 222 -5.11 18.77 -0.09
C PHE A 222 -5.95 19.45 1.00
N ASP A 223 -6.44 20.66 0.73
CA ASP A 223 -7.11 21.51 1.71
C ASP A 223 -8.47 20.96 2.18
N ASP A 224 -9.16 20.28 1.27
CA ASP A 224 -10.48 19.66 1.51
C ASP A 224 -10.39 18.24 2.07
N LEU A 225 -9.19 17.68 2.23
CA LEU A 225 -8.96 16.35 2.82
C LEU A 225 -9.04 16.38 4.35
N LYS A 226 -10.03 17.10 4.90
CA LYS A 226 -10.29 17.25 6.33
C LYS A 226 -11.49 16.41 6.75
N GLY A 227 -11.21 15.33 7.49
CA GLY A 227 -12.22 14.43 8.05
C GLY A 227 -12.47 13.14 7.27
N TYR A 228 -13.33 12.28 7.83
CA TYR A 228 -13.87 11.04 7.25
C TYR A 228 -12.87 10.06 6.58
N ASP A 229 -11.73 9.80 7.23
CA ASP A 229 -10.70 8.88 6.69
C ASP A 229 -10.24 9.25 5.25
N GLN A 230 -10.40 10.52 4.85
CA GLN A 230 -9.93 11.06 3.57
C GLN A 230 -8.55 11.69 3.68
N THR A 231 -8.07 11.93 4.90
CA THR A 231 -6.74 12.50 5.14
C THR A 231 -5.69 11.75 4.31
N ARG A 232 -5.73 10.41 4.30
CA ARG A 232 -4.77 9.55 3.58
C ARG A 232 -5.27 9.06 2.22
N LEU A 233 -6.08 9.86 1.52
CA LEU A 233 -6.76 9.44 0.29
C LEU A 233 -5.81 8.84 -0.75
N TYR A 234 -4.66 9.47 -1.02
CA TYR A 234 -3.71 9.00 -2.05
C TYR A 234 -3.12 7.63 -1.69
N ALA A 235 -2.82 7.39 -0.41
CA ALA A 235 -2.43 6.08 0.08
C ALA A 235 -3.55 5.04 -0.17
N TYR A 236 -4.79 5.39 0.15
CA TYR A 236 -5.94 4.52 -0.08
C TYR A 236 -6.20 4.22 -1.56
N LEU A 237 -5.98 5.17 -2.46
CA LEU A 237 -6.08 4.96 -3.91
C LEU A 237 -4.98 4.01 -4.39
N SER A 238 -3.73 4.28 -4.01
CA SER A 238 -2.58 3.44 -4.36
C SER A 238 -2.73 2.01 -3.84
N GLU A 239 -3.29 1.81 -2.64
CA GLU A 239 -3.50 0.47 -2.08
C GLU A 239 -4.36 -0.42 -3.00
N ARG A 240 -5.38 0.15 -3.65
CA ARG A 240 -6.27 -0.62 -4.55
C ARG A 240 -5.60 -0.84 -5.89
N TYR A 241 -4.92 0.17 -6.40
CA TYR A 241 -4.20 0.08 -7.66
C TYR A 241 -3.01 -0.89 -7.60
N LEU A 242 -2.27 -0.92 -6.50
CA LEU A 242 -1.15 -1.84 -6.27
C LEU A 242 -1.57 -3.30 -6.46
N SER A 243 -2.68 -3.70 -5.84
CA SER A 243 -3.18 -5.07 -5.96
C SER A 243 -3.53 -5.46 -7.40
N PHE A 244 -4.14 -4.55 -8.15
CA PHE A 244 -4.41 -4.75 -9.58
C PHE A 244 -3.11 -4.80 -10.39
N TRP A 245 -2.25 -3.80 -10.21
CA TRP A 245 -1.07 -3.56 -11.03
C TRP A 245 -0.08 -4.72 -10.96
N PHE A 246 0.27 -5.19 -9.75
CA PHE A 246 1.20 -6.30 -9.61
C PHE A 246 0.64 -7.61 -10.17
N LYS A 247 -0.68 -7.81 -10.07
CA LYS A 247 -1.34 -8.98 -10.66
C LYS A 247 -1.32 -8.97 -12.19
N LYS A 248 -1.34 -7.79 -12.80
CA LYS A 248 -1.29 -7.62 -14.25
C LYS A 248 0.13 -7.62 -14.82
N TYR A 249 1.07 -6.94 -14.16
CA TYR A 249 2.37 -6.59 -14.73
C TYR A 249 3.58 -7.31 -14.14
N SER A 250 3.37 -8.25 -13.23
CA SER A 250 4.46 -8.99 -12.60
C SER A 250 4.17 -10.48 -12.46
N LYS A 251 5.23 -11.27 -12.29
CA LYS A 251 5.13 -12.65 -11.84
C LYS A 251 5.19 -12.60 -10.31
N TYR A 252 4.02 -12.48 -9.70
CA TYR A 252 3.88 -12.23 -8.27
C TYR A 252 3.67 -13.51 -7.46
N ILE A 253 4.07 -13.47 -6.19
CA ILE A 253 3.64 -14.40 -5.15
C ILE A 253 2.95 -13.62 -4.02
N GLU A 254 1.90 -14.19 -3.44
CA GLU A 254 1.24 -13.61 -2.25
C GLU A 254 1.93 -14.16 -1.00
N TRP A 255 2.31 -13.27 -0.07
CA TRP A 255 3.10 -13.63 1.11
C TRP A 255 2.46 -13.16 2.42
N PRO A 256 2.55 -13.98 3.49
CA PRO A 256 1.97 -13.67 4.78
C PRO A 256 2.60 -12.43 5.41
N TRP A 257 1.76 -11.70 6.15
CA TRP A 257 2.12 -10.52 6.89
C TRP A 257 1.38 -10.50 8.21
N VAL A 258 1.91 -9.76 9.18
CA VAL A 258 1.33 -9.66 10.53
C VAL A 258 1.14 -8.20 10.92
N PHE A 259 0.05 -7.91 11.62
CA PHE A 259 -0.13 -6.67 12.35
C PHE A 259 0.38 -6.84 13.79
N LYS A 260 1.29 -5.97 14.23
CA LYS A 260 1.71 -5.89 15.63
C LYS A 260 1.62 -4.44 16.08
N ASP A 261 1.00 -4.20 17.24
CA ASP A 261 1.01 -2.87 17.81
C ASP A 261 2.41 -2.57 18.38
N ILE A 262 2.93 -1.40 18.01
CA ILE A 262 4.26 -0.92 18.42
C ILE A 262 4.17 0.30 19.34
N ASN A 263 2.95 0.74 19.65
CA ASN A 263 2.69 1.73 20.68
C ASN A 263 2.85 1.12 22.08
#